data_AF-A0A1G0ZEP9-F1
#
_entry.id   AF-A0A1G0ZEP9-F1
#
_cell.length_a   1.000
_cell.length_b   1.000
_cell.length_c   1.000
_cell.angle_alpha   90.00
_cell.angle_beta   90.00
_cell.angle_gamma   90.00
#
_symmetry.space_group_name_H-M   'P 1'
#
loop_
_entity.id
_entity.type
_entity.pdbx_description
1 polymer ?
#
loop_
_entity_poly.entity_id
_entity_poly.type
_entity_poly.pdbx_seq_one_letter_code
_entity_poly.pdbx_strand_id
1 'polypeptide(L)'
;MRFLSAIGFFLTLCISVLAEEPQKIHSYDPDVKAYPIQRQIEYVYLLENKGNTVQKDVRLMIYAPVSRTPFQSCKSIETTRPSIIHKDELGNQVLEFSIPQMAPFETVIIKTTVDLQLSSTAQPAGNGDVTLFTGKAPFIEIDDPEIVKLSKSLTAGNPGGSSENIYRWICENIKKSGYTAQDLGASEALKCKAGDCSEKAYLFCALARVALIPAQYHSGYYVTKNSVLKPFQFHNWAAWHDGKSWQIADPQLKKFQKEPENFISFTIDGGSSGKLMAGMHRYHINSTVIDVSMK
;
A
#
# COMPACT_ATOMS: atom_id res chain seq x y z
N MET A 1 50.82 -30.39 -49.00
CA MET A 1 49.89 -30.62 -47.88
C MET A 1 49.85 -29.36 -47.02
N ARG A 2 48.75 -28.60 -47.07
CA ARG A 2 48.50 -27.46 -46.18
C ARG A 2 47.66 -27.97 -45.00
N PHE A 3 48.16 -27.79 -43.78
CA PHE A 3 47.44 -28.07 -42.53
C PHE A 3 46.93 -26.77 -41.90
N LEU A 4 45.89 -26.94 -41.07
CA LEU A 4 44.89 -26.01 -40.57
C LEU A 4 45.41 -24.81 -39.75
N SER A 5 44.56 -23.78 -39.63
CA SER A 5 44.08 -23.32 -38.32
C SER A 5 42.87 -22.39 -38.49
N ALA A 6 41.69 -22.86 -38.09
CA ALA A 6 40.48 -22.05 -37.94
C ALA A 6 40.44 -21.53 -36.49
N ILE A 7 40.45 -20.20 -36.33
CA ILE A 7 40.36 -19.54 -35.03
C ILE A 7 38.88 -19.44 -34.66
N GLY A 8 38.43 -20.25 -33.71
CA GLY A 8 37.12 -20.14 -33.09
C GLY A 8 37.09 -18.98 -32.08
N PHE A 9 36.20 -18.01 -32.32
CA PHE A 9 35.84 -17.00 -31.32
C PHE A 9 34.92 -17.64 -30.27
N PHE A 10 35.45 -17.92 -29.08
CA PHE A 10 34.63 -18.22 -27.91
C PHE A 10 34.17 -16.90 -27.30
N LEU A 11 32.88 -16.59 -27.44
CA LEU A 11 32.22 -15.52 -26.70
C LEU A 11 32.02 -16.02 -25.26
N THR A 12 32.91 -15.66 -24.35
CA THR A 12 32.76 -15.98 -22.93
C THR A 12 31.68 -15.05 -22.36
N LEU A 13 30.49 -15.60 -22.12
CA LEU A 13 29.43 -14.94 -21.37
C LEU A 13 29.91 -14.83 -19.91
N CYS A 14 30.50 -13.70 -19.53
CA CYS A 14 30.83 -13.40 -18.14
C CYS A 14 29.53 -13.19 -17.35
N ILE A 15 29.01 -14.27 -16.77
CA ILE A 15 28.04 -14.18 -15.68
C ILE A 15 28.86 -13.78 -14.45
N SER A 16 28.94 -12.47 -14.19
CA SER A 16 29.44 -11.98 -12.90
C SER A 16 28.43 -12.36 -11.83
N VAL A 17 28.67 -13.47 -11.13
CA VAL A 17 28.07 -13.74 -9.83
C VAL A 17 28.73 -12.77 -8.86
N LEU A 18 28.16 -11.57 -8.73
CA LEU A 18 28.49 -10.67 -7.64
C LEU A 18 28.07 -11.38 -6.35
N ALA A 19 29.00 -11.51 -5.41
CA ALA A 19 28.73 -11.97 -4.07
C ALA A 19 27.54 -11.17 -3.50
N GLU A 20 26.49 -11.87 -3.04
CA GLU A 20 25.36 -11.23 -2.39
C GLU A 20 25.86 -10.48 -1.16
N GLU A 21 25.80 -9.14 -1.21
CA GLU A 21 25.96 -8.30 -0.03
C GLU A 21 24.90 -8.72 1.02
N PRO A 22 25.24 -8.70 2.32
CA PRO A 22 24.40 -9.28 3.36
C PRO A 22 22.98 -8.70 3.30
N GLN A 23 21.98 -9.60 3.22
CA GLN A 23 20.56 -9.26 3.35
C GLN A 23 20.38 -8.31 4.54
N LYS A 24 19.78 -7.14 4.28
CA LYS A 24 19.40 -6.25 5.37
C LYS A 24 18.06 -6.70 5.91
N ILE A 25 18.07 -7.17 7.17
CA ILE A 25 16.88 -7.56 7.90
C ILE A 25 16.46 -6.40 8.78
N HIS A 26 15.28 -5.86 8.54
CA HIS A 26 14.64 -4.93 9.47
C HIS A 26 13.71 -5.73 10.38
N SER A 27 14.14 -6.01 11.61
CA SER A 27 13.36 -6.79 12.59
C SER A 27 12.67 -5.92 13.62
N TYR A 28 11.48 -6.34 14.04
CA TYR A 28 10.68 -5.73 15.10
C TYR A 28 10.41 -6.74 16.21
N ASP A 29 10.22 -6.25 17.44
CA ASP A 29 9.88 -7.12 18.57
C ASP A 29 8.52 -7.80 18.32
N PRO A 30 8.47 -9.14 18.38
CA PRO A 30 7.25 -9.87 18.09
C PRO A 30 6.25 -9.73 19.24
N ASP A 31 4.97 -9.52 18.90
CA ASP A 31 3.85 -9.54 19.84
C ASP A 31 2.90 -10.67 19.47
N VAL A 32 3.43 -11.91 19.55
CA VAL A 32 2.74 -13.14 19.12
C VAL A 32 1.41 -13.33 19.84
N LYS A 33 1.30 -12.83 21.09
CA LYS A 33 0.08 -12.94 21.88
C LYS A 33 -1.04 -12.07 21.33
N ALA A 34 -0.72 -10.85 20.88
CA ALA A 34 -1.69 -9.94 20.27
C ALA A 34 -1.99 -10.31 18.80
N TYR A 35 -0.99 -10.84 18.09
CA TYR A 35 -1.05 -11.15 16.66
C TYR A 35 -0.66 -12.61 16.38
N PRO A 36 -1.59 -13.58 16.61
CA PRO A 36 -1.25 -15.00 16.54
C PRO A 36 -1.07 -15.55 15.12
N ILE A 37 -1.64 -14.92 14.10
CA ILE A 37 -1.64 -15.44 12.73
C ILE A 37 -0.34 -15.03 12.03
N GLN A 38 0.42 -16.00 11.52
CA GLN A 38 1.62 -15.68 10.72
C GLN A 38 1.27 -15.59 9.24
N ARG A 39 1.84 -14.62 8.54
CA ARG A 39 1.72 -14.51 7.09
C ARG A 39 3.00 -13.98 6.48
N GLN A 40 3.50 -14.67 5.46
CA GLN A 40 4.62 -14.21 4.66
C GLN A 40 4.10 -13.67 3.33
N ILE A 41 4.55 -12.48 2.95
CA ILE A 41 4.31 -11.92 1.64
C ILE A 41 5.64 -11.66 0.94
N GLU A 42 5.61 -11.76 -0.39
CA GLU A 42 6.75 -11.38 -1.22
C GLU A 42 6.29 -10.44 -2.32
N TYR A 43 7.13 -9.50 -2.71
CA TYR A 43 6.89 -8.69 -3.89
C TYR A 43 8.21 -8.37 -4.58
N VAL A 44 8.16 -8.28 -5.91
CA VAL A 44 9.33 -8.19 -6.77
C VAL A 44 9.18 -6.99 -7.69
N TYR A 45 10.18 -6.10 -7.66
CA TYR A 45 10.33 -4.99 -8.60
C TYR A 45 11.46 -5.27 -9.59
N LEU A 46 11.19 -5.00 -10.86
CA LEU A 46 12.17 -4.98 -11.94
C LEU A 46 12.39 -3.54 -12.35
N LEU A 47 13.66 -3.16 -12.41
CA LEU A 47 14.09 -1.88 -12.96
C LEU A 47 14.86 -2.18 -14.23
N GLU A 48 14.38 -1.68 -15.36
CA GLU A 48 15.01 -1.90 -16.65
C GLU A 48 15.49 -0.58 -17.22
N ASN A 49 16.79 -0.48 -17.53
CA ASN A 49 17.31 0.65 -18.27
C ASN A 49 16.94 0.52 -19.75
N LYS A 50 15.85 1.17 -20.18
CA LYS A 50 15.42 1.13 -21.59
C LYS A 50 16.30 1.96 -22.53
N GLY A 51 17.24 2.74 -21.98
CA GLY A 51 18.14 3.60 -22.73
C GLY A 51 19.41 2.90 -23.20
N ASN A 52 20.08 3.54 -24.16
CA ASN A 52 21.39 3.12 -24.67
C ASN A 52 22.57 3.75 -23.90
N THR A 53 22.31 4.47 -22.80
CA THR A 53 23.32 5.12 -21.95
C THR A 53 23.33 4.54 -20.55
N VAL A 54 24.50 4.58 -19.90
CA VAL A 54 24.63 4.26 -18.47
C VAL A 54 23.82 5.27 -17.65
N GLN A 55 22.96 4.78 -16.77
CA GLN A 55 22.28 5.60 -15.76
C GLN A 55 23.07 5.53 -14.45
N LYS A 56 23.29 6.66 -13.79
CA LYS A 56 24.00 6.74 -12.51
C LYS A 56 23.07 7.21 -11.41
N ASP A 57 23.37 6.81 -10.17
CA ASP A 57 22.67 7.27 -8.96
C ASP A 57 21.14 7.07 -9.04
N VAL A 58 20.73 5.91 -9.54
CA VAL A 58 19.32 5.54 -9.65
C VAL A 58 18.79 5.22 -8.25
N ARG A 59 17.73 5.91 -7.85
CA ARG A 59 17.07 5.78 -6.55
C ARG A 59 15.65 5.31 -6.73
N LEU A 60 15.36 4.12 -6.20
CA LEU A 60 14.01 3.56 -6.13
C LEU A 60 13.50 3.66 -4.69
N MET A 61 12.30 4.18 -4.53
CA MET A 61 11.54 4.10 -3.29
C MET A 61 10.29 3.26 -3.51
N ILE A 62 10.03 2.31 -2.61
CA ILE A 62 8.85 1.45 -2.63
C ILE A 62 8.23 1.35 -1.23
N TYR A 63 6.91 1.21 -1.15
CA TYR A 63 6.24 0.98 0.13
C TYR A 63 6.52 -0.43 0.65
N ALA A 64 6.66 -0.53 1.97
CA ALA A 64 6.57 -1.77 2.72
C ALA A 64 5.32 -1.75 3.61
N PRO A 65 4.86 -2.90 4.14
CA PRO A 65 3.69 -2.95 5.02
C PRO A 65 3.80 -1.95 6.17
N VAL A 66 2.70 -1.33 6.58
CA VAL A 66 2.65 -0.46 7.76
C VAL A 66 3.10 -1.27 8.97
N SER A 67 4.03 -0.70 9.74
CA SER A 67 4.71 -1.41 10.83
C SER A 67 3.75 -2.01 11.86
N ARG A 68 2.65 -1.32 12.18
CA ARG A 68 1.61 -1.81 13.08
C ARG A 68 0.25 -1.19 12.79
N THR A 69 -0.80 -1.99 12.82
CA THR A 69 -2.20 -1.58 12.87
C THR A 69 -2.92 -2.43 13.93
N PRO A 70 -4.21 -2.20 14.22
CA PRO A 70 -4.97 -3.12 15.06
C PRO A 70 -5.01 -4.57 14.59
N PHE A 71 -4.74 -4.84 13.31
CA PHE A 71 -4.85 -6.19 12.73
C PHE A 71 -3.54 -6.74 12.18
N GLN A 72 -2.48 -5.94 12.10
CA GLN A 72 -1.16 -6.39 11.64
C GLN A 72 -0.01 -5.83 12.49
N SER A 73 1.08 -6.59 12.54
CA SER A 73 2.40 -6.18 13.03
C SER A 73 3.45 -6.70 12.04
N CYS A 74 4.31 -5.81 11.55
CA CYS A 74 5.42 -6.16 10.68
C CYS A 74 6.55 -6.74 11.55
N LYS A 75 6.95 -7.99 11.30
CA LYS A 75 7.97 -8.68 12.10
C LYS A 75 9.36 -8.53 11.49
N SER A 76 9.49 -8.81 10.20
CA SER A 76 10.76 -8.66 9.48
C SER A 76 10.52 -8.23 8.05
N ILE A 77 11.41 -7.40 7.52
CA ILE A 77 11.50 -7.09 6.09
C ILE A 77 12.91 -7.47 5.64
N GLU A 78 12.98 -8.35 4.65
CA GLU A 78 14.21 -8.83 4.03
C GLU A 78 14.24 -8.43 2.56
N THR A 79 15.37 -7.89 2.10
CA THR A 79 15.52 -7.42 0.71
C THR A 79 16.76 -8.02 0.06
N THR A 80 16.70 -8.34 -1.24
CA THR A 80 17.86 -8.86 -2.00
C THR A 80 18.94 -7.82 -2.28
N ARG A 81 18.70 -6.56 -1.90
CA ARG A 81 19.65 -5.45 -1.97
C ARG A 81 19.58 -4.61 -0.70
N PRO A 82 20.68 -3.97 -0.26
CA PRO A 82 20.63 -3.04 0.85
C PRO A 82 19.61 -1.91 0.62
N SER A 83 18.86 -1.57 1.66
CA SER A 83 17.89 -0.48 1.64
C SER A 83 17.98 0.38 2.90
N ILE A 84 17.51 1.61 2.80
CA ILE A 84 17.22 2.46 3.96
C ILE A 84 15.71 2.40 4.19
N ILE A 85 15.29 2.20 5.43
CA ILE A 85 13.87 2.24 5.78
C ILE A 85 13.53 3.60 6.39
N HIS A 86 12.53 4.25 5.83
CA HIS A 86 11.94 5.47 6.34
C HIS A 86 10.60 5.14 6.97
N LYS A 87 10.33 5.69 8.16
CA LYS A 87 9.09 5.45 8.90
C LYS A 87 8.47 6.77 9.32
N ASP A 88 7.15 6.90 9.16
CA ASP A 88 6.39 8.05 9.66
C ASP A 88 5.62 7.74 10.95
N GLU A 89 4.96 8.74 11.50
CA GLU A 89 4.18 8.65 12.74
C GLU A 89 2.97 7.72 12.65
N LEU A 90 2.45 7.50 11.44
CA LEU A 90 1.37 6.54 11.18
C LEU A 90 1.89 5.10 11.03
N GLY A 91 3.22 4.94 11.11
CA GLY A 91 3.89 3.67 10.95
C GLY A 91 4.02 3.22 9.49
N ASN A 92 3.74 4.08 8.51
CA ASN A 92 4.01 3.81 7.10
C ASN A 92 5.51 3.59 6.92
N GLN A 93 5.87 2.67 6.03
CA GLN A 93 7.27 2.30 5.80
C GLN A 93 7.60 2.45 4.31
N VAL A 94 8.73 3.10 4.02
CA VAL A 94 9.28 3.23 2.66
C VAL A 94 10.69 2.67 2.65
N LEU A 95 10.97 1.76 1.72
CA LEU A 95 12.31 1.24 1.45
C LEU A 95 12.93 2.05 0.31
N GLU A 96 14.06 2.68 0.58
CA GLU A 96 14.88 3.38 -0.40
C GLU A 96 16.08 2.52 -0.81
N PHE A 97 16.23 2.30 -2.11
CA PHE A 97 17.34 1.57 -2.72
C PHE A 97 18.18 2.54 -3.56
N SER A 98 19.49 2.51 -3.35
CA SER A 98 20.45 3.22 -4.17
C SER A 98 21.15 2.25 -5.13
N ILE A 99 21.09 2.54 -6.42
CA ILE A 99 21.71 1.76 -7.49
C ILE A 99 22.75 2.68 -8.15
N PRO A 100 24.05 2.51 -7.84
CA PRO A 100 25.11 3.45 -8.25
C PRO A 100 25.20 3.61 -9.77
N GLN A 101 25.01 2.51 -10.51
CA GLN A 101 24.96 2.54 -11.96
C GLN A 101 24.08 1.42 -12.52
N MET A 102 23.47 1.67 -13.67
CA MET A 102 22.81 0.68 -14.52
C MET A 102 23.31 0.82 -15.94
N ALA A 103 23.87 -0.25 -16.50
CA ALA A 103 24.31 -0.32 -17.89
C ALA A 103 23.11 -0.24 -18.86
N PRO A 104 23.33 0.10 -20.14
CA PRO A 104 22.29 0.04 -21.16
C PRO A 104 21.58 -1.31 -21.19
N PHE A 105 20.25 -1.31 -21.18
CA PHE A 105 19.41 -2.53 -21.21
C PHE A 105 19.60 -3.47 -20.01
N GLU A 106 20.30 -3.04 -18.96
CA GLU A 106 20.40 -3.80 -17.72
C GLU A 106 19.04 -3.90 -17.02
N THR A 107 18.75 -5.08 -16.48
CA THR A 107 17.62 -5.31 -15.58
C THR A 107 18.14 -5.62 -14.19
N VAL A 108 17.71 -4.81 -13.21
CA VAL A 108 17.95 -5.06 -11.78
C VAL A 108 16.65 -5.61 -11.17
N ILE A 109 16.78 -6.69 -10.40
CA ILE A 109 15.66 -7.32 -9.68
C ILE A 109 15.82 -7.04 -8.19
N ILE A 110 14.77 -6.49 -7.58
CA ILE A 110 14.66 -6.29 -6.14
C ILE A 110 13.50 -7.15 -5.65
N LYS A 111 13.81 -8.19 -4.88
CA LYS A 111 12.82 -8.99 -4.17
C LYS A 111 12.79 -8.56 -2.71
N THR A 112 11.59 -8.41 -2.19
CA THR A 112 11.33 -8.14 -0.78
C THR A 112 10.44 -9.24 -0.21
N THR A 113 10.89 -9.86 0.88
CA THR A 113 10.13 -10.83 1.67
C THR A 113 9.79 -10.20 3.01
N VAL A 114 8.53 -10.27 3.42
CA VAL A 114 8.04 -9.68 4.66
C VAL A 114 7.30 -10.73 5.48
N ASP A 115 7.73 -10.92 6.73
CA ASP A 115 6.97 -11.70 7.70
C ASP A 115 6.07 -10.76 8.50
N LEU A 116 4.79 -11.11 8.53
CA LEU A 116 3.73 -10.39 9.24
C LEU A 116 3.15 -11.28 10.32
N GLN A 117 2.75 -10.63 11.41
CA GLN A 117 1.92 -11.20 12.45
C GLN A 117 0.57 -10.48 12.40
N LEU A 118 -0.54 -11.23 12.40
CA LEU A 118 -1.87 -10.70 12.14
C LEU A 118 -2.85 -11.14 13.24
N SER A 119 -3.95 -10.41 13.36
CA SER A 119 -5.01 -10.71 14.30
C SER A 119 -6.37 -10.56 13.63
N SER A 120 -7.26 -11.52 13.87
CA SER A 120 -8.68 -11.42 13.47
C SER A 120 -9.49 -10.55 14.43
N THR A 121 -8.89 -10.16 15.56
CA THR A 121 -9.47 -9.27 16.56
C THR A 121 -8.69 -7.97 16.64
N ALA A 122 -9.40 -6.85 16.71
CA ALA A 122 -8.77 -5.54 16.77
C ALA A 122 -7.93 -5.42 18.05
N GLN A 123 -6.64 -5.20 17.89
CA GLN A 123 -5.77 -4.80 18.98
C GLN A 123 -6.01 -3.32 19.31
N PRO A 124 -5.85 -2.90 20.57
CA PRO A 124 -5.99 -1.50 20.94
C PRO A 124 -5.12 -0.62 20.04
N ALA A 125 -5.71 0.46 19.52
CA ALA A 125 -4.94 1.48 18.82
C ALA A 125 -3.92 2.06 19.80
N GLY A 126 -2.70 2.36 19.35
CA GLY A 126 -1.76 3.15 20.16
C GLY A 126 -2.38 4.50 20.55
N ASN A 127 -1.78 5.20 21.51
CA ASN A 127 -2.27 6.49 22.06
C ASN A 127 -2.21 7.68 21.06
N GLY A 128 -2.28 7.43 19.75
CA GLY A 128 -2.34 8.47 18.73
C GLY A 128 -3.66 9.23 18.80
N ASP A 129 -3.60 10.53 18.54
CA ASP A 129 -4.80 11.37 18.48
C ASP A 129 -5.65 11.00 17.25
N VAL A 130 -6.71 10.23 17.48
CA VAL A 130 -7.62 9.79 16.42
C VAL A 130 -8.42 10.96 15.82
N THR A 131 -8.50 12.10 16.50
CA THR A 131 -9.27 13.26 16.00
C THR A 131 -8.65 13.86 14.74
N LEU A 132 -7.36 13.63 14.50
CA LEU A 132 -6.66 13.99 13.26
C LEU A 132 -7.38 13.42 12.01
N PHE A 133 -8.09 12.31 12.16
CA PHE A 133 -8.78 11.62 11.07
C PHE A 133 -10.25 12.04 10.94
N THR A 134 -10.63 13.23 11.40
CA THR A 134 -11.96 13.83 11.21
C THR A 134 -11.96 15.03 10.25
N GLY A 135 -10.77 15.55 9.91
CA GLY A 135 -10.62 16.69 9.00
C GLY A 135 -10.63 16.34 7.52
N LYS A 136 -10.56 17.38 6.68
CA LYS A 136 -10.40 17.24 5.22
C LYS A 136 -9.04 16.64 4.87
N ALA A 137 -8.98 15.96 3.74
CA ALA A 137 -7.75 15.42 3.16
C ALA A 137 -7.87 15.37 1.63
N PRO A 138 -6.77 15.21 0.87
CA PRO A 138 -6.87 14.92 -0.56
C PRO A 138 -7.88 13.81 -0.84
N PHE A 139 -8.78 14.02 -1.81
CA PHE A 139 -9.83 13.09 -2.20
C PHE A 139 -10.93 12.81 -1.15
N ILE A 140 -10.88 13.48 0.01
CA ILE A 140 -11.84 13.38 1.11
C ILE A 140 -12.47 14.76 1.35
N GLU A 141 -13.38 15.16 0.46
CA GLU A 141 -14.03 16.48 0.47
C GLU A 141 -15.20 16.54 1.46
N ILE A 142 -14.90 16.76 2.74
CA ILE A 142 -15.93 16.83 3.80
C ILE A 142 -16.80 18.09 3.77
N ASP A 143 -16.45 19.08 2.96
CA ASP A 143 -17.16 20.34 2.76
C ASP A 143 -18.10 20.33 1.55
N ASP A 144 -18.15 19.24 0.77
CA ASP A 144 -19.13 19.06 -0.30
C ASP A 144 -20.56 19.01 0.29
N PRO A 145 -21.48 19.90 -0.14
CA PRO A 145 -22.84 19.96 0.43
C PRO A 145 -23.65 18.67 0.28
N GLU A 146 -23.47 17.90 -0.79
CA GLU A 146 -24.16 16.63 -1.01
C GLU A 146 -23.58 15.52 -0.14
N ILE A 147 -22.25 15.50 0.09
CA ILE A 147 -21.63 14.62 1.10
C ILE A 147 -22.17 14.96 2.49
N VAL A 148 -22.22 16.25 2.85
CA VAL A 148 -22.72 16.69 4.15
C VAL A 148 -24.17 16.27 4.37
N LYS A 149 -25.01 16.51 3.37
CA LYS A 149 -26.43 16.13 3.40
C LYS A 149 -26.62 14.63 3.51
N LEU A 150 -25.88 13.85 2.73
CA LEU A 150 -25.97 12.38 2.77
C LEU A 150 -25.49 11.83 4.12
N SER A 151 -24.35 12.28 4.62
CA SER A 151 -23.81 11.83 5.92
C SER A 151 -24.81 12.05 7.06
N LYS A 152 -25.45 13.23 7.11
CA LYS A 152 -26.51 13.52 8.09
C LYS A 152 -27.68 12.54 8.01
N SER A 153 -28.09 12.13 6.81
CA SER A 153 -29.18 11.15 6.63
C SER A 153 -28.82 9.72 7.03
N LEU A 154 -27.52 9.40 7.09
CA LEU A 154 -27.01 8.07 7.43
C LEU A 154 -26.58 7.94 8.90
N THR A 155 -26.59 9.05 9.65
CA THR A 155 -26.17 9.09 11.05
C THR A 155 -27.11 8.26 11.93
N ALA A 156 -26.52 7.45 12.81
CA ALA A 156 -27.20 6.70 13.86
C ALA A 156 -26.79 7.22 15.25
N GLY A 157 -27.39 6.68 16.31
CA GLY A 157 -27.07 7.06 17.70
C GLY A 157 -25.68 6.63 18.20
N ASN A 158 -24.89 5.92 17.40
CA ASN A 158 -23.53 5.51 17.74
C ASN A 158 -22.63 5.37 16.49
N PRO A 159 -21.29 5.48 16.61
CA PRO A 159 -20.36 5.41 15.48
C PRO A 159 -20.48 4.14 14.63
N GLY A 160 -20.75 2.99 15.27
CA GLY A 160 -20.89 1.72 14.56
C GLY A 160 -22.12 1.67 13.66
N GLY A 161 -23.27 2.13 14.15
CA GLY A 161 -24.50 2.22 13.37
C GLY A 161 -24.35 3.18 12.19
N SER A 162 -23.75 4.36 12.40
CA SER A 162 -23.49 5.31 11.32
C SER A 162 -22.55 4.72 10.26
N SER A 163 -21.46 4.08 10.70
CA SER A 163 -20.48 3.45 9.80
C SER A 163 -21.09 2.29 9.00
N GLU A 164 -21.97 1.50 9.61
CA GLU A 164 -22.68 0.43 8.91
C GLU A 164 -23.68 0.98 7.88
N ASN A 165 -24.44 2.03 8.23
CA ASN A 165 -25.35 2.71 7.30
C ASN A 165 -24.59 3.27 6.09
N ILE A 166 -23.45 3.93 6.34
CA ILE A 166 -22.56 4.44 5.29
C ILE A 166 -22.08 3.30 4.39
N TYR A 167 -21.54 2.23 4.98
CA TYR A 167 -21.06 1.06 4.24
C TYR A 167 -22.17 0.45 3.35
N ARG A 168 -23.37 0.23 3.90
CA ARG A 168 -24.50 -0.35 3.17
C ARG A 168 -24.95 0.56 2.03
N TRP A 169 -25.10 1.84 2.30
CA TRP A 169 -25.49 2.81 1.29
C TRP A 169 -24.50 2.82 0.12
N ILE A 170 -23.18 2.81 0.39
CA ILE A 170 -22.17 2.76 -0.67
C ILE A 170 -22.26 1.46 -1.47
N CYS A 171 -22.42 0.31 -0.81
CA CYS A 171 -22.59 -0.99 -1.47
C CYS A 171 -23.78 -1.00 -2.45
N GLU A 172 -24.87 -0.33 -2.08
CA GLU A 172 -26.13 -0.31 -2.84
C GLU A 172 -26.14 0.75 -3.95
N ASN A 173 -25.48 1.89 -3.72
CA ASN A 173 -25.64 3.08 -4.57
C ASN A 173 -24.42 3.40 -5.44
N ILE A 174 -23.24 2.86 -5.12
CA ILE A 174 -22.01 3.13 -5.90
C ILE A 174 -21.67 1.90 -6.74
N LYS A 175 -21.94 2.02 -8.05
CA LYS A 175 -21.64 0.98 -9.03
C LYS A 175 -20.12 0.85 -9.18
N LYS A 176 -19.67 -0.39 -9.38
CA LYS A 176 -18.27 -0.63 -9.73
C LYS A 176 -18.00 -0.09 -11.13
N SER A 177 -17.06 0.84 -11.25
CA SER A 177 -16.50 1.25 -12.53
C SER A 177 -15.37 0.30 -12.96
N GLY A 178 -14.94 0.42 -14.22
CA GLY A 178 -13.64 -0.11 -14.62
C GLY A 178 -12.51 0.59 -13.85
N TYR A 179 -11.31 0.00 -13.88
CA TYR A 179 -10.12 0.61 -13.28
C TYR A 179 -9.82 1.96 -13.96
N THR A 180 -9.69 3.01 -13.16
CA THR A 180 -9.21 4.33 -13.59
C THR A 180 -7.86 4.59 -12.94
N ALA A 181 -6.87 5.04 -13.73
CA ALA A 181 -5.53 5.31 -13.22
C ALA A 181 -5.45 6.57 -12.34
N GLN A 182 -6.51 7.38 -12.32
CA GLN A 182 -6.59 8.62 -11.56
C GLN A 182 -7.64 8.47 -10.45
N ASP A 183 -7.26 8.87 -9.24
CA ASP A 183 -8.20 9.01 -8.13
C ASP A 183 -9.15 10.19 -8.43
N LEU A 184 -10.46 9.94 -8.30
CA LEU A 184 -11.50 10.93 -8.57
C LEU A 184 -12.01 11.61 -7.29
N GLY A 185 -11.85 10.94 -6.15
CA GLY A 185 -12.25 11.43 -4.83
C GLY A 185 -13.71 11.19 -4.47
N ALA A 186 -14.06 11.52 -3.22
CA ALA A 186 -15.35 11.23 -2.62
C ALA A 186 -16.50 11.95 -3.32
N SER A 187 -16.31 13.22 -3.68
CA SER A 187 -17.34 14.05 -4.32
C SER A 187 -17.72 13.50 -5.69
N GLU A 188 -16.73 13.16 -6.50
CA GLU A 188 -16.98 12.62 -7.84
C GLU A 188 -17.60 11.22 -7.76
N ALA A 189 -17.16 10.38 -6.82
CA ALA A 189 -17.79 9.08 -6.55
C ALA A 189 -19.28 9.23 -6.22
N LEU A 190 -19.64 10.19 -5.37
CA LEU A 190 -21.02 10.45 -4.97
C LEU A 190 -21.87 10.97 -6.14
N LYS A 191 -21.32 11.90 -6.92
CA LYS A 191 -21.98 12.54 -8.06
C LYS A 191 -22.21 11.56 -9.20
N CYS A 192 -21.20 10.80 -9.58
CA CYS A 192 -21.27 9.83 -10.68
C CYS A 192 -21.94 8.50 -10.28
N LYS A 193 -22.13 8.25 -8.97
CA LYS A 193 -22.65 6.98 -8.43
C LYS A 193 -21.85 5.76 -8.92
N ALA A 194 -20.56 5.96 -9.16
CA ALA A 194 -19.65 4.97 -9.68
C ALA A 194 -18.22 5.22 -9.19
N GLY A 195 -17.44 4.15 -9.05
CA GLY A 195 -16.04 4.21 -8.62
C GLY A 195 -15.46 2.83 -8.35
N ASP A 196 -14.13 2.75 -8.22
CA ASP A 196 -13.45 1.51 -7.86
C ASP A 196 -13.20 1.39 -6.35
N CYS A 197 -12.21 0.62 -5.90
CA CYS A 197 -11.90 0.49 -4.48
C CYS A 197 -11.48 1.83 -3.86
N SER A 198 -10.79 2.68 -4.62
CA SER A 198 -10.27 3.98 -4.17
C SER A 198 -11.43 4.93 -3.87
N GLU A 199 -12.29 5.21 -4.86
CA GLU A 199 -13.45 6.09 -4.71
C GLU A 199 -14.41 5.63 -3.61
N LYS A 200 -14.63 4.32 -3.47
CA LYS A 200 -15.51 3.78 -2.42
C LYS A 200 -14.92 3.97 -1.03
N ALA A 201 -13.61 3.79 -0.87
CA ALA A 201 -12.91 4.04 0.38
C ALA A 201 -12.87 5.54 0.72
N TYR A 202 -12.61 6.40 -0.27
CA TYR A 202 -12.66 7.86 -0.11
C TYR A 202 -14.05 8.35 0.32
N LEU A 203 -15.10 7.90 -0.37
CA LEU A 203 -16.47 8.27 -0.04
C LEU A 203 -16.88 7.78 1.35
N PHE A 204 -16.48 6.56 1.74
CA PHE A 204 -16.70 6.08 3.09
C PHE A 204 -16.04 7.01 4.12
N CYS A 205 -14.77 7.36 3.92
CA CYS A 205 -14.05 8.25 4.81
C CYS A 205 -14.72 9.62 4.90
N ALA A 206 -15.10 10.24 3.77
CA ALA A 206 -15.71 11.56 3.77
C ALA A 206 -17.04 11.56 4.55
N LEU A 207 -17.91 10.58 4.30
CA LEU A 207 -19.18 10.45 5.00
C LEU A 207 -19.00 10.21 6.51
N ALA A 208 -18.04 9.36 6.90
CA ALA A 208 -17.74 9.09 8.30
C ALA A 208 -17.18 10.33 9.02
N ARG A 209 -16.25 11.05 8.38
CA ARG A 209 -15.62 12.25 8.94
C ARG A 209 -16.61 13.40 9.15
N VAL A 210 -17.56 13.60 8.23
CA VAL A 210 -18.67 14.55 8.44
C VAL A 210 -19.51 14.19 9.67
N ALA A 211 -19.70 12.90 9.94
CA ALA A 211 -20.39 12.41 11.13
C ALA A 211 -19.52 12.42 12.39
N LEU A 212 -18.34 13.07 12.36
CA LEU A 212 -17.34 13.11 13.42
C LEU A 212 -16.82 11.74 13.86
N ILE A 213 -16.85 10.77 12.93
CA ILE A 213 -16.27 9.45 13.13
C ILE A 213 -14.88 9.46 12.50
N PRO A 214 -13.81 9.27 13.29
CA PRO A 214 -12.46 9.16 12.73
C PRO A 214 -12.40 8.06 11.68
N ALA A 215 -11.91 8.39 10.48
CA ALA A 215 -11.80 7.44 9.38
C ALA A 215 -10.49 7.60 8.61
N GLN A 216 -9.82 6.49 8.34
CA GLN A 216 -8.55 6.37 7.63
C GLN A 216 -8.74 5.74 6.27
N TYR A 217 -8.01 6.26 5.28
CA TYR A 217 -7.89 5.61 3.98
C TYR A 217 -6.66 4.70 4.00
N HIS A 218 -6.81 3.45 3.58
CA HIS A 218 -5.73 2.48 3.52
C HIS A 218 -5.49 2.04 2.09
N SER A 219 -4.22 1.83 1.74
CA SER A 219 -3.83 1.12 0.53
C SER A 219 -2.91 -0.04 0.84
N GLY A 220 -3.08 -1.15 0.12
CA GLY A 220 -2.30 -2.35 0.34
C GLY A 220 -2.85 -3.54 -0.43
N TYR A 221 -2.96 -4.69 0.22
CA TYR A 221 -3.34 -5.94 -0.44
C TYR A 221 -4.33 -6.75 0.41
N TYR A 222 -5.33 -7.33 -0.26
CA TYR A 222 -6.19 -8.34 0.34
C TYR A 222 -5.67 -9.73 0.03
N VAL A 223 -5.09 -10.43 1.01
CA VAL A 223 -4.51 -11.77 0.85
C VAL A 223 -4.87 -12.69 2.02
N THR A 224 -5.24 -13.93 1.72
CA THR A 224 -5.74 -14.90 2.73
C THR A 224 -4.69 -15.92 3.19
N LYS A 225 -3.55 -15.97 2.50
CA LYS A 225 -2.47 -16.94 2.72
C LYS A 225 -1.12 -16.33 2.35
N ASN A 226 -0.05 -17.06 2.61
CA ASN A 226 1.28 -16.67 2.10
C ASN A 226 1.21 -16.45 0.59
N SER A 227 1.71 -15.31 0.13
CA SER A 227 1.43 -14.84 -1.22
C SER A 227 2.60 -14.05 -1.82
N VAL A 228 2.89 -14.31 -3.08
CA VAL A 228 3.65 -13.38 -3.92
C VAL A 228 2.65 -12.37 -4.46
N LEU A 229 2.76 -11.12 -4.02
CA LEU A 229 1.84 -10.05 -4.36
C LEU A 229 1.99 -9.67 -5.83
N LYS A 230 0.85 -9.40 -6.47
CA LYS A 230 0.76 -8.98 -7.86
C LYS A 230 0.15 -7.59 -7.97
N PRO A 231 0.52 -6.80 -9.00
CA PRO A 231 0.03 -5.43 -9.16
C PRO A 231 -1.50 -5.31 -9.16
N PHE A 232 -2.20 -6.30 -9.74
CA PHE A 232 -3.67 -6.31 -9.83
C PHE A 232 -4.37 -6.67 -8.52
N GLN A 233 -3.64 -7.12 -7.50
CA GLN A 233 -4.17 -7.42 -6.16
C GLN A 233 -4.12 -6.19 -5.23
N PHE A 234 -3.53 -5.09 -5.71
CA PHE A 234 -3.50 -3.84 -4.96
C PHE A 234 -4.92 -3.35 -4.74
N HIS A 235 -5.20 -2.94 -3.51
CA HIS A 235 -6.56 -2.68 -3.06
C HIS A 235 -6.58 -1.57 -2.02
N ASN A 236 -7.69 -0.83 -2.01
CA ASN A 236 -7.91 0.31 -1.12
C ASN A 236 -9.19 0.07 -0.31
N TRP A 237 -9.15 0.44 0.97
CA TRP A 237 -10.29 0.31 1.88
C TRP A 237 -10.28 1.43 2.91
N ALA A 238 -11.39 1.57 3.64
CA ALA A 238 -11.47 2.49 4.77
C ALA A 238 -11.30 1.74 6.09
N ALA A 239 -10.76 2.42 7.09
CA ALA A 239 -10.91 2.05 8.48
C ALA A 239 -11.61 3.17 9.24
N TRP A 240 -12.35 2.85 10.30
CA TRP A 240 -13.05 3.80 11.14
C TRP A 240 -12.88 3.46 12.62
N HIS A 241 -12.98 4.45 13.49
CA HIS A 241 -12.76 4.25 14.92
C HIS A 241 -14.09 4.11 15.67
N ASP A 242 -14.27 3.01 16.40
CA ASP A 242 -15.49 2.72 17.17
C ASP A 242 -15.50 3.34 18.59
N GLY A 243 -14.44 4.08 18.93
CA GLY A 243 -14.19 4.63 20.27
C GLY A 243 -13.22 3.80 21.11
N LYS A 244 -12.87 2.59 20.67
CA LYS A 244 -11.91 1.69 21.32
C LYS A 244 -10.78 1.26 20.39
N SER A 245 -11.09 0.98 19.13
CA SER A 245 -10.14 0.46 18.14
C SER A 245 -10.56 0.82 16.72
N TRP A 246 -9.59 0.75 15.79
CA TRP A 246 -9.90 0.86 14.36
C TRP A 246 -10.53 -0.42 13.84
N GLN A 247 -11.58 -0.26 13.05
CA GLN A 247 -12.36 -1.29 12.40
C GLN A 247 -12.31 -1.10 10.89
N ILE A 248 -12.31 -2.19 10.13
CA ILE A 248 -12.29 -2.11 8.66
C ILE A 248 -13.69 -1.91 8.08
N ALA A 249 -13.76 -1.20 6.96
CA ALA A 249 -14.92 -1.11 6.10
C ALA A 249 -14.49 -1.07 4.62
N ASP A 250 -14.93 -2.06 3.87
CA ASP A 250 -14.63 -2.21 2.45
C ASP A 250 -15.92 -2.47 1.66
N PRO A 251 -16.53 -1.41 1.10
CA PRO A 251 -17.71 -1.52 0.25
C PRO A 251 -17.46 -2.24 -1.10
N GLN A 252 -16.21 -2.33 -1.57
CA GLN A 252 -15.87 -2.98 -2.83
C GLN A 252 -15.83 -4.50 -2.69
N LEU A 253 -15.21 -5.02 -1.63
CA LEU A 253 -15.20 -6.45 -1.31
C LEU A 253 -16.40 -6.88 -0.46
N LYS A 254 -17.30 -5.95 -0.12
CA LYS A 254 -18.48 -6.17 0.73
C LYS A 254 -18.11 -6.76 2.10
N LYS A 255 -17.10 -6.18 2.74
CA LYS A 255 -16.61 -6.58 4.07
C LYS A 255 -16.72 -5.41 5.03
N PHE A 256 -17.53 -5.57 6.08
CA PHE A 256 -17.61 -4.63 7.19
C PHE A 256 -17.25 -5.39 8.46
N GLN A 257 -16.11 -5.04 9.08
CA GLN A 257 -15.55 -5.78 10.23
C GLN A 257 -15.40 -7.29 10.01
N LYS A 258 -15.11 -7.72 8.78
CA LYS A 258 -15.02 -9.15 8.43
C LYS A 258 -13.66 -9.51 7.87
N GLU A 259 -13.05 -10.53 8.46
CA GLU A 259 -11.75 -11.08 8.07
C GLU A 259 -10.66 -9.97 7.99
N PRO A 260 -10.55 -9.09 9.01
CA PRO A 260 -9.64 -7.95 8.96
C PRO A 260 -8.17 -8.37 8.84
N GLU A 261 -7.81 -9.57 9.31
CA GLU A 261 -6.48 -10.14 9.16
C GLU A 261 -6.05 -10.29 7.70
N ASN A 262 -6.98 -10.32 6.73
CA ASN A 262 -6.66 -10.47 5.32
C ASN A 262 -6.28 -9.14 4.64
N PHE A 263 -6.44 -8.00 5.32
CA PHE A 263 -6.10 -6.67 4.82
C PHE A 263 -4.69 -6.27 5.26
N ILE A 264 -3.72 -6.40 4.37
CA ILE A 264 -2.32 -6.03 4.63
C ILE A 264 -2.10 -4.59 4.20
N SER A 265 -2.07 -3.68 5.17
CA SER A 265 -1.89 -2.24 4.93
C SER A 265 -0.44 -1.96 4.54
N PHE A 266 -0.22 -1.26 3.43
CA PHE A 266 1.08 -0.70 3.03
C PHE A 266 1.15 0.80 3.31
N THR A 267 0.01 1.49 3.24
CA THR A 267 -0.09 2.89 3.63
C THR A 267 -1.37 3.17 4.40
N ILE A 268 -1.30 4.18 5.27
CA ILE A 268 -2.43 4.83 5.94
C ILE A 268 -2.38 6.30 5.54
N ASP A 269 -3.50 6.81 5.06
CA ASP A 269 -3.70 8.23 4.78
C ASP A 269 -4.63 8.92 5.78
N GLY A 270 -4.03 9.87 6.50
CA GLY A 270 -4.69 10.73 7.46
C GLY A 270 -4.86 12.18 7.01
N GLY A 271 -4.38 12.55 5.83
CA GLY A 271 -4.50 13.92 5.33
C GLY A 271 -3.38 14.88 5.74
N SER A 272 -2.26 14.40 6.31
CA SER A 272 -1.07 15.23 6.51
C SER A 272 -0.18 15.26 5.26
N SER A 273 0.07 16.47 4.76
CA SER A 273 1.07 16.77 3.73
C SER A 273 2.48 16.64 4.31
N GLY A 274 3.35 15.85 3.68
CA GLY A 274 4.73 15.65 4.15
C GLY A 274 5.31 14.25 3.89
N LYS A 275 4.54 13.35 3.25
CA LYS A 275 4.98 11.98 2.96
C LYS A 275 6.05 11.97 1.86
N LEU A 276 7.13 11.21 2.08
CA LEU A 276 8.25 11.00 1.15
C LEU A 276 7.78 10.54 -0.25
N MET A 277 6.64 9.87 -0.32
CA MET A 277 6.03 9.34 -1.54
C MET A 277 4.59 9.84 -1.76
N ALA A 278 4.27 11.07 -1.29
CA ALA A 278 2.95 11.66 -1.47
C ALA A 278 2.49 11.63 -2.93
N GLY A 279 1.25 11.20 -3.18
CA GLY A 279 0.68 11.09 -4.53
C GLY A 279 1.18 9.90 -5.36
N MET A 280 2.08 9.07 -4.82
CA MET A 280 2.55 7.85 -5.48
C MET A 280 1.86 6.64 -4.86
N HIS A 281 1.30 5.76 -5.69
CA HIS A 281 0.56 4.59 -5.21
C HIS A 281 1.45 3.42 -4.76
N ARG A 282 2.61 3.22 -5.40
CA ARG A 282 3.42 2.00 -5.20
C ARG A 282 4.93 2.25 -5.12
N TYR A 283 5.46 3.06 -6.01
CA TYR A 283 6.89 3.33 -6.12
C TYR A 283 7.18 4.75 -6.60
N HIS A 284 8.40 5.20 -6.40
CA HIS A 284 8.97 6.41 -6.99
C HIS A 284 10.38 6.11 -7.49
N ILE A 285 10.73 6.63 -8.66
CA ILE A 285 12.04 6.48 -9.29
C ILE A 285 12.53 7.85 -9.75
N ASN A 286 13.80 8.16 -9.51
CA ASN A 286 14.39 9.46 -9.88
C ASN A 286 14.91 9.53 -11.33
N SER A 287 14.47 8.63 -12.21
CA SER A 287 14.89 8.57 -13.61
C SER A 287 13.68 8.37 -14.52
N THR A 288 13.69 9.05 -15.67
CA THR A 288 12.68 8.90 -16.72
C THR A 288 13.03 7.83 -17.75
N VAL A 289 14.25 7.27 -17.70
CA VAL A 289 14.76 6.26 -18.64
C VAL A 289 14.64 4.85 -18.07
N ILE A 290 14.61 4.74 -16.73
CA ILE A 290 14.40 3.47 -16.04
C ILE A 290 12.91 3.16 -15.99
N ASP A 291 12.53 2.06 -16.62
CA ASP A 291 11.19 1.49 -16.48
C ASP A 291 11.11 0.66 -15.20
N VAL A 292 10.05 0.81 -14.43
CA VAL A 292 9.84 0.10 -13.16
C VAL A 292 8.54 -0.68 -13.21
N SER A 293 8.64 -2.00 -13.04
CA SER A 293 7.49 -2.90 -13.04
C SER A 293 7.50 -3.82 -11.82
N MET A 294 6.33 -4.10 -11.26
CA MET A 294 6.14 -5.11 -10.22
C MET A 294 5.65 -6.41 -10.86
N LYS A 295 6.18 -7.56 -10.43
CA LYS A 295 5.92 -8.88 -11.06
C LYS A 295 5.02 -9.81 -10.29
#